data_AF-A0A166MFI8-F1
#
_entry.id   AF-A0A166MFI8-F1
#
_cell.length_a   1.000
_cell.length_b   1.000
_cell.length_c   1.000
_cell.angle_alpha   90.00
_cell.angle_beta   90.00
_cell.angle_gamma   90.00
#
_symmetry.space_group_name_H-M   'P 1'
#
loop_
_entity.id
_entity.type
_entity.pdbx_description
1 polymer ?
#
loop_
_entity_poly.entity_id
_entity_poly.type
_entity_poly.pdbx_seq_one_letter_code
_entity_poly.pdbx_strand_id
1 'polypeptide(L)'
;MLSKLWINSGPTEEEVLRFLLEVPSVIDLAIGPEPFDRCPHKLLHALTLGSRRGPDGADLLPNLEHLKIHGGWHEREEMVQAIESRLGGVGDIAEGRRLKKVTLSSGVMIDHGYGSRTAQEKLDEYVRQGLICAE
;
A
#
# COMPACT_ATOMS: atom_id res chain seq x y z
N MET A 1 16.87 3.42 14.08
CA MET A 1 17.13 2.48 12.95
C MET A 1 15.87 2.53 12.09
N LEU A 2 15.94 3.06 10.86
CA LEU A 2 14.77 3.09 9.96
C LEU A 2 14.65 1.69 9.34
N SER A 3 13.61 0.93 9.68
CA SER A 3 13.39 -0.41 9.10
C SER A 3 12.69 -0.29 7.75
N LYS A 4 13.22 -1.06 6.79
CA LYS A 4 12.72 -1.14 5.41
C LYS A 4 12.39 -2.58 5.09
N LEU A 5 11.30 -2.81 4.38
CA LEU A 5 10.89 -4.12 3.91
C LEU A 5 10.67 -4.09 2.40
N TRP A 6 11.36 -4.96 1.67
CA TRP A 6 11.19 -5.17 0.24
C TRP A 6 10.63 -6.57 -0.02
N ILE A 7 9.43 -6.62 -0.60
CA ILE A 7 8.76 -7.86 -0.98
C ILE A 7 8.67 -7.86 -2.50
N ASN A 8 9.69 -8.47 -3.11
CA ASN A 8 9.83 -8.50 -4.55
C ASN A 8 9.47 -9.87 -5.16
N SER A 9 9.66 -10.96 -4.40
CA SER A 9 9.25 -12.33 -4.75
C SER A 9 9.45 -13.29 -3.58
N GLY A 10 8.71 -14.40 -3.56
CA GLY A 10 8.94 -15.53 -2.66
C GLY A 10 7.95 -15.70 -1.50
N PRO A 11 7.71 -14.69 -0.63
CA PRO A 11 6.84 -14.85 0.52
C PRO A 11 5.38 -14.66 0.13
N THR A 12 4.54 -15.56 0.65
CA THR A 12 3.08 -15.43 0.62
C THR A 12 2.62 -14.20 1.40
N GLU A 13 1.40 -13.71 1.12
CA GLU A 13 0.79 -12.64 1.91
C GLU A 13 0.78 -12.92 3.42
N GLU A 14 0.58 -14.18 3.82
CA GLU A 14 0.55 -14.56 5.23
C GLU A 14 1.93 -14.46 5.89
N GLU A 15 2.99 -14.83 5.17
CA GLU A 15 4.37 -14.67 5.64
C GLU A 15 4.75 -13.21 5.77
N VAL A 16 4.34 -12.37 4.80
CA VAL A 16 4.51 -10.92 4.87
C VAL A 16 3.78 -10.35 6.08
N LEU A 17 2.51 -10.69 6.26
CA LEU A 17 1.71 -10.20 7.39
C LEU A 17 2.30 -10.62 8.73
N ARG A 18 2.75 -11.86 8.86
CA ARG A 18 3.44 -12.35 10.06
C ARG A 18 4.73 -11.57 10.33
N PHE A 19 5.52 -11.31 9.30
CA PHE A 19 6.73 -10.51 9.45
C PHE A 19 6.41 -9.07 9.92
N LEU A 20 5.38 -8.45 9.34
CA LEU A 20 4.94 -7.10 9.73
C LEU A 20 4.44 -7.05 11.19
N LEU A 21 3.84 -8.13 11.69
CA LEU A 21 3.47 -8.25 13.10
C LEU A 21 4.69 -8.32 14.02
N GLU A 22 5.76 -8.99 13.59
CA GLU A 22 7.02 -9.07 14.34
C GLU A 22 7.84 -7.77 14.26
N VAL A 23 7.66 -7.00 13.18
CA VAL A 23 8.40 -5.75 12.91
C VAL A 23 7.44 -4.59 12.63
N PRO A 24 6.65 -4.12 13.61
CA PRO A 24 5.67 -3.03 13.41
C PRO A 24 6.32 -1.64 13.24
N SER A 25 7.65 -1.58 13.31
CA SER A 25 8.43 -0.35 13.16
C SER A 25 8.73 0.00 11.71
N VAL A 26 8.26 -0.78 10.72
CA VAL A 26 8.54 -0.53 9.29
C VAL A 26 8.08 0.85 8.86
N ILE A 27 9.02 1.61 8.31
CA ILE A 27 8.83 2.98 7.82
C ILE A 27 8.76 3.01 6.30
N ASP A 28 9.56 2.17 5.64
CA ASP A 28 9.55 2.00 4.19
C ASP A 28 9.05 0.60 3.83
N LEU A 29 7.95 0.51 3.09
CA LEU A 29 7.42 -0.73 2.56
C LEU A 29 7.42 -0.69 1.03
N ALA A 30 8.04 -1.68 0.41
CA ALA A 30 7.96 -1.91 -1.02
C ALA A 30 7.31 -3.27 -1.29
N ILE A 31 6.27 -3.27 -2.11
CA ILE A 31 5.47 -4.45 -2.44
C ILE A 31 5.32 -4.57 -3.95
N GLY A 32 5.54 -5.77 -4.48
CA GLY A 32 5.23 -6.06 -5.86
C GLY A 32 4.98 -7.54 -6.17
N PRO A 33 4.51 -7.82 -7.39
CA PRO A 33 3.72 -8.99 -7.71
C PRO A 33 4.50 -10.01 -8.53
N GLU A 34 5.82 -10.14 -8.41
CA GLU A 34 6.47 -11.29 -9.08
C GLU A 34 6.62 -12.45 -8.10
N PRO A 35 5.93 -13.60 -8.27
CA PRO A 35 5.01 -14.00 -9.34
C PRO A 35 3.54 -14.05 -8.88
N PHE A 36 3.04 -12.97 -8.28
CA PHE A 36 1.62 -12.81 -7.97
C PHE A 36 0.88 -12.08 -9.09
N ASP A 37 0.41 -12.80 -10.11
CA ASP A 37 -0.64 -12.29 -11.02
C ASP A 37 -1.96 -11.93 -10.28
N ARG A 38 -2.02 -12.11 -8.95
CA ARG A 38 -3.19 -11.83 -8.12
C ARG A 38 -2.92 -10.67 -7.17
N CYS A 39 -3.95 -9.84 -6.98
CA CYS A 39 -3.95 -8.76 -6.02
C CYS A 39 -3.67 -9.29 -4.60
N PRO A 40 -2.75 -8.69 -3.83
CA PRO A 40 -2.47 -9.13 -2.47
C PRO A 40 -3.51 -8.60 -1.47
N HIS A 41 -4.74 -9.13 -1.55
CA HIS A 41 -5.92 -8.62 -0.84
C HIS A 41 -5.75 -8.50 0.67
N LYS A 42 -5.16 -9.50 1.34
CA LYS A 42 -4.98 -9.48 2.79
C LYS A 42 -3.97 -8.40 3.19
N LEU A 43 -2.95 -8.19 2.37
CA LEU A 43 -1.95 -7.15 2.58
C LEU A 43 -2.52 -5.76 2.36
N LEU A 44 -3.25 -5.53 1.27
CA LEU A 44 -3.94 -4.26 1.01
C LEU A 44 -4.95 -3.94 2.10
N HIS A 45 -5.76 -4.92 2.50
CA HIS A 45 -6.67 -4.77 3.61
C HIS A 45 -5.93 -4.41 4.90
N ALA A 46 -4.77 -5.00 5.19
CA ALA A 46 -3.97 -4.65 6.36
C ALA A 46 -3.32 -3.25 6.27
N LEU A 47 -3.10 -2.74 5.06
CA LEU A 47 -2.63 -1.37 4.83
C LEU A 47 -3.74 -0.34 5.06
N THR A 48 -5.01 -0.68 4.90
CA THR A 48 -6.13 0.24 5.19
C THR A 48 -6.22 0.56 6.70
N LEU A 49 -6.28 1.85 7.06
CA LEU A 49 -6.44 2.29 8.45
C LEU A 49 -7.76 1.76 9.04
N GLY A 50 -7.70 1.25 10.26
CA GLY A 50 -8.86 0.70 10.97
C GLY A 50 -9.17 -0.77 10.65
N SER A 51 -8.49 -1.35 9.66
CA SER A 51 -8.49 -2.80 9.44
C SER A 51 -7.76 -3.51 10.57
N ARG A 52 -8.52 -3.90 11.60
CA ARG A 52 -8.03 -4.54 12.81
C ARG A 52 -7.46 -5.94 12.51
N ARG A 53 -6.17 -6.05 12.19
CA ARG A 53 -5.46 -7.33 12.00
C ARG A 53 -4.26 -7.55 12.92
N GLY A 54 -3.89 -6.57 13.76
CA GLY A 54 -2.97 -6.82 14.88
C GLY A 54 -3.58 -7.77 15.92
N PRO A 55 -2.76 -8.40 16.79
CA PRO A 55 -3.25 -9.28 17.86
C PRO A 55 -4.26 -8.60 18.79
N ASP A 56 -4.20 -7.27 18.91
CA ASP A 56 -5.12 -6.44 19.70
C ASP A 56 -6.07 -5.59 18.83
N GLY A 57 -6.15 -5.90 17.53
CA GLY A 57 -6.85 -5.06 16.56
C GLY A 57 -6.16 -3.72 16.26
N ALA A 58 -4.90 -3.59 16.66
CA ALA A 58 -4.06 -2.43 16.35
C ALA A 58 -3.72 -2.37 14.85
N ASP A 59 -3.38 -1.15 14.40
CA ASP A 59 -2.80 -0.91 13.07
C ASP A 59 -1.50 -1.72 12.93
N LEU A 60 -1.37 -2.46 11.84
CA LEU A 60 -0.22 -3.30 11.54
C LEU A 60 1.04 -2.47 11.26
N LEU A 61 0.85 -1.26 10.73
CA LEU A 61 1.92 -0.41 10.22
C LEU A 61 1.76 1.04 10.70
N PRO A 62 1.79 1.28 12.02
CA PRO A 62 1.50 2.59 12.58
C PRO A 62 2.54 3.65 12.20
N ASN A 63 3.75 3.22 11.82
CA ASN A 63 4.89 4.08 11.50
C ASN A 63 5.20 4.16 9.99
N LEU A 64 4.32 3.63 9.13
CA LEU A 64 4.59 3.60 7.70
C LEU A 64 4.57 5.02 7.11
N GLU A 65 5.72 5.47 6.60
CA GLU A 65 5.87 6.78 5.98
C GLU A 65 6.01 6.69 4.47
N HIS A 66 6.67 5.65 3.95
CA HIS A 66 6.92 5.49 2.53
C HIS A 66 6.38 4.15 2.01
N LEU A 67 5.51 4.22 1.01
CA LEU A 67 4.93 3.06 0.35
C LEU A 67 5.34 3.06 -1.12
N LYS A 68 6.02 1.99 -1.55
CA LYS A 68 6.31 1.73 -2.96
C LYS A 68 5.52 0.52 -3.42
N ILE A 69 4.71 0.70 -4.44
CA ILE A 69 3.97 -0.39 -5.09
C ILE A 69 4.51 -0.52 -6.50
N HIS A 70 4.90 -1.73 -6.88
CA HIS A 70 5.35 -2.00 -8.24
C HIS A 70 4.61 -3.17 -8.86
N GLY A 71 4.69 -3.31 -10.19
CA GLY A 71 4.12 -4.39 -11.01
C GLY A 71 2.63 -4.27 -11.36
N GLY A 72 2.14 -5.12 -12.27
CA GLY A 72 0.77 -5.04 -12.78
C GLY A 72 -0.22 -5.84 -11.93
N TRP A 73 -0.99 -5.16 -11.08
CA TRP A 73 -1.99 -5.82 -10.23
C TRP A 73 -3.35 -5.76 -10.91
N HIS A 74 -4.08 -6.87 -10.92
CA HIS A 74 -5.52 -6.85 -11.20
C HIS A 74 -6.24 -6.24 -9.98
N GLU A 75 -7.29 -5.44 -10.18
CA GLU A 75 -8.11 -4.81 -9.11
C GLU A 75 -7.40 -3.68 -8.34
N ARG A 76 -7.24 -2.53 -9.02
CA ARG A 76 -6.59 -1.30 -8.49
C ARG A 76 -7.44 -0.60 -7.43
N GLU A 77 -8.73 -0.93 -7.31
CA GLU A 77 -9.67 -0.26 -6.41
C GLU A 77 -9.29 -0.46 -4.95
N GLU A 78 -8.95 -1.69 -4.54
CA GLU A 78 -8.52 -1.98 -3.17
C GLU A 78 -7.20 -1.28 -2.84
N MET A 79 -6.29 -1.22 -3.82
CA MET A 79 -5.02 -0.50 -3.68
C MET A 79 -5.27 0.99 -3.48
N VAL A 80 -6.12 1.59 -4.32
CA VAL A 80 -6.51 3.00 -4.21
C VAL A 80 -7.16 3.26 -2.86
N GLN A 81 -8.05 2.40 -2.38
CA GLN A 81 -8.68 2.54 -1.06
C GLN A 81 -7.66 2.47 0.09
N ALA A 82 -6.70 1.54 0.04
CA ALA A 82 -5.65 1.43 1.04
C ALA A 82 -4.76 2.69 1.07
N ILE A 83 -4.40 3.21 -0.11
CA ILE A 83 -3.65 4.46 -0.25
C ILE A 83 -4.49 5.65 0.25
N GLU A 84 -5.73 5.80 -0.19
CA GLU A 84 -6.68 6.85 0.24
C GLU A 84 -6.82 6.89 1.75
N SER A 85 -7.00 5.71 2.37
CA SER A 85 -7.11 5.56 3.81
C SER A 85 -5.91 6.17 4.54
N ARG A 86 -4.70 5.97 4.00
CA ARG A 86 -3.44 6.45 4.58
C ARG A 86 -3.05 7.88 4.17
N LEU A 87 -3.52 8.36 3.02
CA LEU A 87 -3.32 9.75 2.57
C LEU A 87 -4.30 10.71 3.27
N GLY A 88 -5.53 10.27 3.48
CA GLY A 88 -6.68 11.13 3.71
C GLY A 88 -7.48 10.86 4.97
N GLY A 89 -6.95 10.15 5.98
CA GLY A 89 -7.65 9.90 7.24
C GLY A 89 -8.36 11.16 7.79
N VAL A 90 -9.67 11.25 7.55
CA VAL A 90 -10.59 12.23 8.16
C VAL A 90 -10.89 11.70 9.56
N GLY A 91 -9.93 11.92 10.46
CA GLY A 91 -10.00 11.47 11.86
C GLY A 91 -8.70 11.85 12.56
N ASP A 92 -8.79 12.85 13.42
CA ASP A 92 -7.74 13.45 14.26
C ASP A 92 -6.32 13.53 13.67
N ILE A 93 -5.97 14.72 13.18
CA ILE A 93 -4.70 15.12 12.57
C ILE A 93 -3.56 15.23 13.63
N ALA A 94 -3.70 14.54 14.77
CA ALA A 94 -2.79 14.72 15.90
C ALA A 94 -1.53 13.84 15.84
N GLU A 95 -1.54 12.70 15.15
CA GLU A 95 -0.42 11.75 15.24
C GLU A 95 -0.13 11.05 13.91
N GLY A 96 0.87 11.53 13.17
CA GLY A 96 1.87 10.72 12.46
C GLY A 96 1.47 9.72 11.37
N ARG A 97 0.18 9.47 11.10
CA ARG A 97 -0.29 8.35 10.26
C ARG A 97 -0.47 8.69 8.77
N ARG A 98 0.24 9.70 8.27
CA ARG A 98 0.19 10.08 6.85
C ARG A 98 1.39 9.52 6.12
N LEU A 99 1.14 8.85 5.00
CA LEU A 99 2.19 8.52 4.04
C LEU A 99 2.84 9.83 3.57
N LYS A 100 4.15 9.95 3.77
CA LYS A 100 4.97 11.06 3.27
C LYS A 100 5.31 10.90 1.80
N LYS A 101 5.42 9.65 1.34
CA LYS A 101 5.71 9.33 -0.06
C LYS A 101 5.00 8.05 -0.47
N VAL A 102 4.28 8.12 -1.57
CA VAL A 102 3.76 6.96 -2.28
C VAL A 102 4.39 6.90 -3.65
N THR A 103 4.82 5.74 -4.08
CA THR A 103 5.48 5.55 -5.38
C THR A 103 4.88 4.37 -6.11
N LEU A 104 4.40 4.60 -7.32
CA LEU A 104 3.81 3.58 -8.18
C LEU A 104 4.71 3.37 -9.39
N SER A 105 5.14 2.14 -9.65
CA SER A 105 5.90 1.84 -10.87
C SER A 105 5.02 1.94 -12.11
N SER A 106 5.63 2.22 -13.25
CA SER A 106 4.99 2.30 -14.57
C SER A 106 4.11 1.09 -14.90
N GLY A 107 4.48 -0.12 -14.47
CA GLY A 107 3.66 -1.32 -14.66
C GLY A 107 2.33 -1.33 -13.87
N VAL A 108 2.23 -0.54 -12.80
CA VAL A 108 0.98 -0.29 -12.05
C VAL A 108 0.12 0.74 -12.79
N MET A 109 0.73 1.69 -13.52
CA MET A 109 0.03 2.77 -14.21
C MET A 109 -0.48 2.35 -15.60
N ILE A 110 0.26 1.48 -16.30
CA ILE A 110 -0.09 1.04 -17.66
C ILE A 110 -1.17 -0.05 -17.56
N ASP A 111 -2.36 0.23 -18.09
CA ASP A 111 -3.49 -0.71 -18.16
C ASP A 111 -3.39 -1.59 -19.41
N HIS A 112 -3.67 -2.89 -19.24
CA HIS A 112 -3.81 -3.85 -20.34
C HIS A 112 -5.24 -4.45 -20.43
N GLY A 113 -6.24 -3.82 -19.79
CA GLY A 113 -7.64 -3.94 -20.24
C GLY A 113 -8.65 -4.45 -19.23
N TYR A 114 -8.40 -4.37 -17.91
CA TYR A 114 -9.35 -4.87 -16.91
C TYR A 114 -9.46 -4.05 -15.60
N GLY A 115 -8.74 -2.93 -15.45
CA GLY A 115 -8.92 -2.06 -14.26
C GLY A 115 -10.14 -1.14 -14.41
N SER A 116 -10.85 -0.78 -13.32
CA SER A 116 -11.92 0.21 -13.46
C SER A 116 -11.32 1.57 -13.77
N ARG A 117 -11.86 2.21 -14.80
CA ARG A 117 -11.50 3.56 -15.24
C ARG A 117 -11.47 4.56 -14.08
N THR A 118 -12.36 4.38 -13.11
CA THR A 118 -12.46 5.20 -11.90
C THR A 118 -11.21 5.12 -11.01
N ALA A 119 -10.60 3.93 -10.88
CA ALA A 119 -9.38 3.77 -10.09
C ALA A 119 -8.19 4.47 -10.76
N GLN A 120 -8.09 4.38 -12.09
CA GLN A 120 -7.04 5.08 -12.85
C GLN A 120 -7.19 6.60 -12.74
N GLU A 121 -8.41 7.13 -12.92
CA GLU A 121 -8.70 8.57 -12.81
C GLU A 121 -8.31 9.12 -11.43
N LYS A 122 -8.53 8.34 -10.35
CA LYS A 122 -8.08 8.71 -8.99
C LYS A 122 -6.57 8.72 -8.85
N LEU A 123 -5.88 7.70 -9.37
CA LEU A 123 -4.41 7.65 -9.32
C LEU A 123 -3.78 8.83 -10.07
N ASP A 124 -4.31 9.14 -11.25
CA ASP A 124 -3.86 10.29 -12.05
C ASP A 124 -4.09 11.60 -11.31
N GLU A 125 -5.24 11.75 -10.64
CA GLU A 125 -5.54 12.91 -9.81
C GLU A 125 -4.56 13.04 -8.63
N TYR A 126 -4.20 11.94 -7.96
CA TYR A 126 -3.20 11.98 -6.88
C TYR A 126 -1.79 12.31 -7.36
N VAL A 127 -1.41 11.84 -8.55
CA VAL A 127 -0.16 12.23 -9.20
C VAL A 127 -0.18 13.72 -9.51
N ARG A 128 -1.28 14.24 -10.07
CA ARG A 128 -1.47 15.67 -10.37
C ARG A 128 -1.41 16.55 -9.12
N GLN A 129 -1.93 16.06 -8.00
CA GLN A 129 -1.87 16.73 -6.69
C GLN A 129 -0.51 16.58 -5.99
N GLY A 130 0.42 15.79 -6.53
CA GLY A 130 1.73 15.52 -5.93
C GLY A 130 1.69 14.62 -4.70
N LEU A 131 0.58 13.90 -4.48
CA LEU A 131 0.42 12.95 -3.36
C LEU A 131 1.10 11.61 -3.63
N ILE A 132 1.24 11.25 -4.92
CA ILE A 132 1.86 10.02 -5.39
C ILE A 132 2.87 10.37 -6.49
N CYS A 133 4.02 9.71 -6.47
CA CYS A 133 4.98 9.75 -7.58
C CYS A 133 4.78 8.54 -8.49
N ALA A 134 4.62 8.77 -9.79
CA ALA A 134 4.74 7.72 -10.79
C ALA A 134 6.22 7.57 -11.17
N GLU A 135 6.77 6.35 -11.09
CA GLU A 135 8.16 5.99 -11.47
C GLU A 135 8.22 5.15 -12.74
#